data_AF-A0A2G1WLV6-F1
#
_entry.id   AF-A0A2G1WLV6-F1
#
_cell.length_a   1.000
_cell.length_b   1.000
_cell.length_c   1.000
_cell.angle_alpha   90.00
_cell.angle_beta   90.00
_cell.angle_gamma   90.00
#
_symmetry.space_group_name_H-M   'P 1'
#
loop_
_entity.id
_entity.type
_entity.pdbx_description
1 polymer ?
#
loop_
_entity_poly.entity_id
_entity_poly.type
_entity_poly.pdbx_seq_one_letter_code
_entity_poly.pdbx_strand_id
1 'polypeptide(L)'
;MSRSSGEGFLRGDRAAVEPLAALVAVLAVGAALGVYTVALDDAAPDRERPTAETTLDRVEPVVTRGGIVEPERLRGVDEFRYAATVTIEADGKTWRVRSGDRAPAPTTTRRTDAVAVAERTVTVGVGPGQNDRGTLRAVVYR
;
A
#
# COMPACT_ATOMS: atom_id res chain seq x y z
N MET A 1 -13.98 82.06 -18.67
CA MET A 1 -12.75 81.27 -18.40
C MET A 1 -13.18 79.83 -18.18
N SER A 2 -12.83 78.95 -19.13
CA SER A 2 -13.17 77.52 -19.13
C SER A 2 -11.93 76.72 -18.78
N ARG A 3 -11.94 75.91 -17.70
CA ARG A 3 -11.03 74.79 -17.40
C ARG A 3 -11.79 73.86 -16.44
N SER A 4 -12.31 72.72 -16.89
CA SER A 4 -11.61 71.44 -17.08
C SER A 4 -11.00 70.91 -15.78
N SER A 5 -11.76 70.08 -15.06
CA SER A 5 -11.19 69.04 -14.20
C SER A 5 -11.73 67.72 -14.73
N GLY A 6 -10.87 67.03 -15.49
CA GLY A 6 -11.18 65.77 -16.12
C GLY A 6 -11.34 64.67 -15.08
N GLU A 7 -12.48 63.99 -15.14
CA GLU A 7 -12.66 62.64 -14.65
C GLU A 7 -11.68 61.72 -15.38
N GLY A 8 -10.51 61.54 -14.79
CA GLY A 8 -9.45 60.67 -15.28
C GLY A 8 -9.36 59.36 -14.52
N PHE A 9 -10.50 58.73 -14.18
CA PHE A 9 -10.50 57.40 -13.55
C PHE A 9 -10.52 56.25 -14.55
N LEU A 10 -10.47 56.52 -15.85
CA LEU A 10 -10.57 55.51 -16.91
C LEU A 10 -9.42 55.61 -17.91
N ARG A 11 -8.21 55.21 -17.53
CA ARG A 11 -7.27 54.65 -18.53
C ARG A 11 -6.20 53.75 -17.92
N GLY A 12 -6.58 52.49 -17.72
CA GLY A 12 -5.68 51.36 -17.53
C GLY A 12 -6.15 50.18 -18.36
N ASP A 13 -6.27 50.38 -19.67
CA ASP A 13 -6.78 49.45 -20.68
C ASP A 13 -5.76 48.34 -21.04
N ARG A 14 -5.16 47.70 -20.04
CA ARG A 14 -4.30 46.53 -20.22
C ARG A 14 -4.05 45.83 -18.89
N ALA A 15 -4.27 44.52 -18.86
CA ALA A 15 -3.92 43.55 -17.81
C ALA A 15 -4.95 43.23 -16.70
N ALA A 16 -6.20 43.68 -16.79
CA ALA A 16 -7.29 43.04 -16.06
C ALA A 16 -8.03 42.10 -17.02
N VAL A 17 -7.46 40.92 -17.28
CA VAL A 17 -8.34 39.75 -17.46
C VAL A 17 -9.26 39.83 -16.25
N GLU A 18 -10.57 40.01 -16.47
CA GLU A 18 -11.53 40.29 -15.40
C GLU A 18 -11.14 39.44 -14.19
N PRO A 19 -10.85 40.03 -13.01
CA PRO A 19 -10.34 39.27 -11.88
C PRO A 19 -11.25 38.07 -11.58
N LEU A 20 -12.54 38.20 -11.90
CA LEU A 20 -13.50 37.11 -11.96
C LEU A 20 -13.10 35.98 -12.93
N ALA A 21 -12.80 36.27 -14.19
CA ALA A 21 -12.38 35.28 -15.18
C ALA A 21 -11.08 34.55 -14.75
N ALA A 22 -10.14 35.27 -14.14
CA ALA A 22 -8.94 34.65 -13.57
C ALA A 22 -9.28 33.70 -12.41
N LEU A 23 -10.17 34.12 -11.50
CA LEU A 23 -10.64 33.27 -10.39
C LEU A 23 -11.42 32.04 -10.88
N VAL A 24 -12.27 32.21 -11.89
CA VAL A 24 -13.01 31.11 -12.53
C VAL A 24 -12.05 30.12 -13.18
N ALA A 25 -11.01 30.60 -13.86
CA ALA A 25 -9.99 29.74 -14.44
C ALA A 25 -9.25 28.92 -13.37
N VAL A 26 -8.84 29.54 -12.26
CA VAL A 26 -8.18 28.84 -11.14
C VAL A 26 -9.11 27.82 -10.50
N LEU A 27 -10.40 28.16 -10.30
CA LEU A 27 -11.40 27.23 -9.78
C LEU A 27 -11.60 26.04 -10.74
N ALA A 28 -11.70 26.29 -12.04
CA ALA A 28 -11.85 25.23 -13.04
C ALA A 28 -10.62 24.31 -13.08
N VAL A 29 -9.42 24.86 -13.02
CA VAL A 29 -8.17 24.08 -12.96
C VAL A 29 -8.08 23.30 -11.65
N GLY A 30 -8.44 23.91 -10.52
CA GLY A 30 -8.48 23.26 -9.21
C GLY A 30 -9.51 22.13 -9.16
N ALA A 31 -10.69 22.32 -9.77
CA ALA A 31 -11.72 21.30 -9.88
C ALA A 31 -11.28 20.16 -10.81
N ALA A 32 -10.66 20.47 -11.95
CA ALA A 32 -10.12 19.46 -12.86
C ALA A 32 -9.00 18.65 -12.21
N LEU A 33 -8.08 19.30 -11.48
CA LEU A 33 -7.06 18.64 -10.67
C LEU A 33 -7.67 17.81 -9.54
N GLY A 34 -8.70 18.32 -8.88
CA GLY A 34 -9.44 17.58 -7.83
C GLY A 34 -10.09 16.31 -8.37
N VAL A 35 -10.79 16.40 -9.50
CA VAL A 35 -11.38 15.23 -10.19
C VAL A 35 -10.30 14.27 -10.64
N TYR A 36 -9.17 14.78 -11.15
CA TYR A 36 -8.02 13.96 -11.52
C TYR A 36 -7.42 13.23 -10.32
N THR A 37 -7.29 13.90 -9.16
CA THR A 37 -6.80 13.26 -7.93
C THR A 37 -7.75 12.20 -7.41
N VAL A 38 -9.07 12.39 -7.48
CA VAL A 38 -10.05 11.38 -7.09
C VAL A 38 -9.99 10.17 -8.01
N ALA A 39 -9.86 10.39 -9.32
CA ALA A 39 -9.67 9.30 -10.27
C ALA A 39 -8.34 8.57 -10.06
N LEU A 40 -7.28 9.28 -9.67
CA LEU A 40 -6.00 8.68 -9.31
C LEU A 40 -6.06 7.91 -7.99
N ASP A 41 -6.79 8.40 -7.00
CA ASP A 41 -6.97 7.76 -5.69
C ASP A 41 -7.77 6.46 -5.84
N ASP A 42 -8.83 6.48 -6.65
CA ASP A 42 -9.64 5.30 -6.98
C ASP A 42 -8.86 4.26 -7.82
N ALA A 43 -7.93 4.72 -8.67
CA ALA A 43 -7.11 3.86 -9.51
C ALA A 43 -5.78 3.44 -8.85
N ALA A 44 -5.36 4.09 -7.77
CA ALA A 44 -4.14 3.75 -7.06
C ALA A 44 -4.41 2.50 -6.21
N PRO A 45 -3.68 1.38 -6.43
CA PRO A 45 -3.66 0.32 -5.42
C PRO A 45 -3.11 0.93 -4.13
N ASP A 46 -3.65 0.58 -2.96
CA ASP A 46 -3.17 0.98 -1.63
C ASP A 46 -1.64 0.76 -1.51
N ARG A 47 -0.82 1.73 -1.95
CA ARG A 47 0.65 1.58 -2.03
C ARG A 47 1.34 1.93 -0.71
N GLU A 48 0.62 2.55 0.22
CA GLU A 48 1.17 3.02 1.49
C GLU A 48 1.00 2.05 2.65
N ARG A 49 0.06 1.09 2.56
CA ARG A 49 -0.15 0.07 3.59
C ARG A 49 0.30 -1.31 3.09
N PRO A 50 1.33 -1.91 3.70
CA PRO A 50 1.76 -3.25 3.32
C PRO A 50 0.61 -4.24 3.54
N THR A 51 0.14 -4.87 2.47
CA THR A 51 -0.90 -5.90 2.55
C THR A 51 -0.29 -7.25 2.95
N ALA A 52 -1.11 -8.13 3.51
CA ALA A 52 -0.69 -9.49 3.84
C ALA A 52 -0.31 -10.27 2.57
N GLU A 53 -1.01 -10.01 1.47
CA GLU A 53 -0.76 -10.57 0.14
C GLU A 53 0.63 -10.16 -0.39
N THR A 54 0.96 -8.87 -0.34
CA THR A 54 2.30 -8.37 -0.75
C THR A 54 3.41 -8.97 0.10
N THR A 55 3.13 -9.23 1.38
CA THR A 55 4.07 -9.89 2.28
C THR A 55 4.31 -11.34 1.86
N LEU A 56 3.26 -12.07 1.48
CA LEU A 56 3.41 -13.42 0.92
C LEU A 56 4.18 -13.41 -0.40
N ASP A 57 3.88 -12.48 -1.31
CA ASP A 57 4.57 -12.35 -2.60
C ASP A 57 6.08 -12.09 -2.45
N ARG A 58 6.49 -11.43 -1.36
CA ARG A 58 7.91 -11.24 -1.04
C ARG A 58 8.55 -12.47 -0.40
N VAL A 59 7.84 -13.16 0.50
CA VAL A 59 8.41 -14.28 1.25
C VAL A 59 8.48 -15.56 0.43
N GLU A 60 7.42 -15.88 -0.29
CA GLU A 60 7.26 -17.14 -1.01
C GLU A 60 8.46 -17.45 -1.91
N PRO A 61 8.99 -16.51 -2.75
CA PRO A 61 10.17 -16.78 -3.56
C PRO A 61 11.46 -17.00 -2.76
N VAL A 62 11.57 -16.41 -1.56
CA VAL A 62 12.76 -16.53 -0.70
C VAL A 62 12.80 -17.90 -0.01
N VAL A 63 11.63 -18.40 0.39
CA VAL A 63 11.50 -19.69 1.07
C VAL A 63 11.28 -20.85 0.11
N THR A 64 10.97 -20.59 -1.16
CA THR A 64 10.72 -21.64 -2.16
C THR A 64 11.97 -21.94 -2.99
N ARG A 65 12.31 -23.22 -3.11
CA ARG A 65 13.32 -23.73 -4.04
C ARG A 65 12.73 -24.86 -4.87
N GLY A 66 12.80 -24.72 -6.20
CA GLY A 66 12.31 -25.75 -7.12
C GLY A 66 10.81 -26.05 -6.98
N GLY A 67 10.01 -25.08 -6.52
CA GLY A 67 8.58 -25.25 -6.26
C GLY A 67 8.24 -25.85 -4.89
N ILE A 68 9.23 -26.10 -4.04
CA ILE A 68 9.05 -26.61 -2.67
C ILE A 68 9.45 -25.52 -1.68
N VAL A 69 8.57 -25.20 -0.74
CA VAL A 69 8.85 -24.31 0.38
C VAL A 69 9.75 -25.05 1.37
N GLU A 70 10.94 -24.50 1.61
CA GLU A 70 11.92 -24.94 2.62
C GLU A 70 11.75 -24.08 3.90
N PRO A 71 11.10 -24.58 4.96
CA PRO A 71 10.81 -23.79 6.16
C PRO A 71 12.04 -23.25 6.88
N GLU A 72 13.18 -23.90 6.74
CA GLU A 72 14.46 -23.51 7.33
C GLU A 72 14.94 -22.16 6.79
N ARG A 73 14.59 -21.84 5.54
CA ARG A 73 14.88 -20.54 4.90
C ARG A 73 14.08 -19.40 5.49
N LEU A 74 12.99 -19.68 6.20
CA LEU A 74 12.16 -18.65 6.83
C LEU A 74 12.96 -17.80 7.83
N ARG A 75 14.03 -18.35 8.42
CA ARG A 75 14.96 -17.63 9.31
C ARG A 75 15.86 -16.63 8.58
N GLY A 76 16.07 -16.82 7.28
CA GLY A 76 16.88 -15.96 6.43
C GLY A 76 16.08 -14.86 5.73
N VAL A 77 14.78 -14.77 5.98
CA VAL A 77 13.96 -13.65 5.51
C VAL A 77 14.39 -12.40 6.29
N ASP A 78 14.94 -11.42 5.58
CA ASP A 78 15.31 -10.13 6.17
C ASP A 78 14.13 -9.48 6.89
N GLU A 79 14.44 -8.69 7.92
CA GLU A 79 13.43 -7.97 8.67
C GLU A 79 12.62 -7.04 7.74
N PHE A 80 11.30 -7.20 7.72
CA PHE A 80 10.42 -6.31 6.99
C PHE A 80 10.47 -4.91 7.62
N ARG A 81 10.32 -3.86 6.81
CA ARG A 81 10.21 -2.48 7.29
C ARG A 81 8.91 -2.19 8.07
N TYR A 82 8.11 -3.21 8.35
CA TYR A 82 6.81 -3.14 9.01
C TYR A 82 6.59 -4.37 9.90
N ALA A 83 5.69 -4.22 10.87
CA ALA A 83 5.33 -5.28 11.79
C ALA A 83 4.54 -6.40 11.08
N ALA A 84 5.13 -7.58 10.98
CA ALA A 84 4.55 -8.72 10.28
C ALA A 84 4.87 -10.04 10.96
N THR A 85 3.93 -10.98 10.88
CA THR A 85 4.12 -12.36 11.33
C THR A 85 3.84 -13.29 10.16
N VAL A 86 4.83 -14.13 9.83
CA VAL A 86 4.71 -15.12 8.76
C VAL A 86 4.87 -16.51 9.35
N THR A 87 3.95 -17.41 8.99
CA THR A 87 3.87 -18.78 9.51
C THR A 87 3.74 -19.77 8.38
N ILE A 88 4.50 -20.87 8.44
CA ILE A 88 4.36 -22.04 7.57
C ILE A 88 3.84 -23.19 8.45
N GLU A 89 2.80 -23.87 7.99
CA GLU A 89 2.22 -25.03 8.68
C GLU A 89 2.13 -26.22 7.72
N ALA A 90 2.72 -27.36 8.06
CA ALA A 90 2.68 -28.59 7.27
C ALA A 90 2.99 -29.80 8.15
N ASP A 91 2.35 -30.95 7.91
CA ASP A 91 2.58 -32.20 8.68
C ASP A 91 2.51 -31.99 10.22
N GLY A 92 1.56 -31.16 10.69
CA GLY A 92 1.43 -30.81 12.11
C GLY A 92 2.59 -29.99 12.71
N LYS A 93 3.58 -29.61 11.89
CA LYS A 93 4.70 -28.75 12.27
C LYS A 93 4.40 -27.30 11.89
N THR A 94 4.92 -26.38 12.69
CA THR A 94 4.75 -24.95 12.49
C THR A 94 6.10 -24.24 12.56
N TRP A 95 6.42 -23.50 11.52
CA TRP A 95 7.59 -22.61 11.45
C TRP A 95 7.12 -21.17 11.40
N ARG A 96 7.81 -20.27 12.10
CA ARG A 96 7.36 -18.88 12.24
C ARG A 96 8.53 -17.91 12.28
N VAL A 97 8.33 -16.77 11.64
CA VAL A 97 9.16 -15.57 11.81
C VAL A 97 8.25 -14.39 12.16
N ARG A 98 8.74 -13.53 13.06
CA ARG A 98 8.12 -12.27 13.41
C ARG A 98 9.11 -11.17 13.09
N SER A 99 8.61 -10.08 12.55
CA SER A 99 9.39 -8.93 12.14
C SER A 99 8.84 -7.69 12.84
N GLY A 100 9.72 -6.96 13.53
CA GLY A 100 9.37 -5.81 14.35
C GLY A 100 8.72 -6.16 15.71
N ASP A 101 8.95 -5.29 16.70
CA ASP A 101 8.53 -5.51 18.10
C ASP A 101 7.01 -5.57 18.30
N ARG A 102 6.25 -4.99 17.37
CA ARG A 102 4.78 -4.99 17.38
C ARG A 102 4.19 -5.95 16.36
N ALA A 103 4.86 -7.04 15.99
CA ALA A 103 4.30 -8.01 15.06
C ALA A 103 2.97 -8.60 15.59
N PRO A 104 1.92 -8.72 14.75
CA PRO A 104 0.63 -9.24 15.18
C PRO A 104 0.72 -10.69 15.63
N ALA A 105 -0.19 -11.12 16.51
CA ALA A 105 -0.20 -12.49 16.99
C ALA A 105 -0.46 -13.48 15.83
N PRO A 106 0.27 -14.61 15.75
CA PRO A 106 0.12 -15.59 14.69
C PRO A 106 -1.22 -16.34 14.72
N THR A 107 -1.91 -16.31 15.87
CA THR A 107 -3.24 -16.89 16.10
C THR A 107 -4.36 -15.96 15.67
N THR A 108 -4.06 -14.76 15.17
CA THR A 108 -5.07 -13.87 14.60
C THR A 108 -5.57 -14.46 13.28
N THR A 109 -6.61 -15.28 13.37
CA THR A 109 -7.29 -15.92 12.22
C THR A 109 -8.40 -15.05 11.65
N ARG A 110 -8.84 -14.02 12.38
CA ARG A 110 -9.94 -13.14 11.97
C ARG A 110 -9.39 -11.85 11.37
N ARG A 111 -9.64 -11.66 10.07
CA ARG A 111 -9.48 -10.37 9.41
C ARG A 111 -10.34 -9.35 10.18
N THR A 112 -9.68 -8.39 10.79
CA THR A 112 -10.31 -7.28 11.51
C THR A 112 -9.93 -6.00 10.78
N ASP A 113 -10.66 -4.91 10.96
CA ASP A 113 -10.30 -3.62 10.32
C ASP A 113 -8.86 -3.17 10.61
N ALA A 114 -8.25 -3.66 11.69
CA ALA A 114 -6.87 -3.40 12.07
C ALA A 114 -5.84 -4.47 11.64
N VAL A 115 -6.26 -5.66 11.15
CA VAL A 115 -5.34 -6.77 10.85
C VAL A 115 -5.73 -7.44 9.53
N ALA A 116 -4.77 -7.46 8.60
CA ALA A 116 -4.88 -8.19 7.34
C ALA A 116 -4.21 -9.57 7.45
N VAL A 117 -4.88 -10.58 6.89
CA VAL A 117 -4.42 -11.98 6.84
C VAL A 117 -4.47 -12.45 5.39
N ALA A 118 -3.41 -13.10 4.93
CA ALA A 118 -3.35 -13.80 3.65
C ALA A 118 -2.79 -15.21 3.84
N GLU A 119 -3.34 -16.16 3.11
CA GLU A 119 -2.97 -17.58 3.17
C GLU A 119 -2.81 -18.13 1.76
N ARG A 120 -1.82 -19.02 1.56
CA ARG A 120 -1.61 -19.76 0.32
C ARG A 120 -1.31 -21.22 0.63
N THR A 121 -1.94 -22.11 -0.12
CA THR A 121 -1.56 -23.53 -0.12
C THR A 121 -0.24 -23.68 -0.87
N VAL A 122 0.72 -24.38 -0.26
CA VAL A 122 2.05 -24.61 -0.81
C VAL A 122 2.49 -26.05 -0.56
N THR A 123 3.45 -26.54 -1.35
CA THR A 123 4.15 -27.79 -1.04
C THR A 123 5.34 -27.47 -0.15
N VAL A 124 5.41 -28.10 1.02
CA VAL A 124 6.41 -27.82 2.04
C VAL A 124 7.31 -29.03 2.23
N GLY A 125 8.63 -28.82 2.22
CA GLY A 125 9.60 -29.83 2.63
C GLY A 125 9.59 -30.00 4.14
N VAL A 126 9.08 -31.11 4.64
CA VAL A 126 8.97 -31.40 6.09
C VAL A 126 10.11 -32.28 6.61
N GLY A 127 10.99 -32.71 5.71
CA GLY A 127 12.20 -33.49 5.95
C GLY A 127 12.93 -33.83 4.65
N PRO A 128 14.07 -34.52 4.71
CA PRO A 128 14.83 -34.90 3.52
C PRO A 128 14.00 -35.80 2.59
N GLY A 129 13.69 -35.31 1.39
CA GLY A 129 12.87 -36.02 0.40
C GLY A 129 11.39 -36.17 0.77
N GLN A 130 10.94 -35.54 1.86
CA GLN A 130 9.57 -35.60 2.34
C GLN A 130 8.89 -34.26 2.11
N ASN A 131 7.86 -34.28 1.26
CA ASN A 131 7.07 -33.10 0.92
C ASN A 131 5.63 -33.34 1.35
N ASP A 132 5.04 -32.35 2.00
CA ASP A 132 3.64 -32.37 2.41
C ASP A 132 2.91 -31.13 1.91
N ARG A 133 1.57 -31.16 1.90
CA ARG A 133 0.76 -30.00 1.55
C ARG A 133 0.61 -29.14 2.79
N GLY A 134 1.18 -27.95 2.74
CA GLY A 134 1.11 -26.97 3.82
C GLY A 134 0.38 -25.69 3.46
N THR A 135 0.36 -24.80 4.44
CA THR A 135 -0.18 -23.45 4.33
C THR A 135 0.91 -22.45 4.71
N LEU A 136 1.15 -21.49 3.82
CA LEU A 136 1.94 -20.30 4.09
C LEU A 136 0.98 -19.15 4.41
N ARG A 137 1.11 -18.58 5.61
CA ARG A 137 0.24 -17.51 6.13
C ARG A 137 1.05 -16.27 6.50
N ALA A 138 0.58 -15.10 6.09
CA ALA A 138 1.07 -13.81 6.56
C ALA A 138 -0.03 -13.05 7.30
N VAL A 139 0.37 -12.41 8.40
CA VAL A 139 -0.49 -11.54 9.22
C VAL A 139 0.24 -10.21 9.40
N VAL A 140 -0.42 -9.11 9.04
CA VAL A 140 0.12 -7.74 9.15
C VAL A 140 -0.94 -6.82 9.74
N TYR A 141 -0.52 -5.75 10.42
CA TYR A 141 -1.45 -4.68 10.78
C TYR A 141 -1.87 -3.91 9.52
N ARG A 142 -3.16 -3.57 9.45
CA ARG A 142 -3.70 -2.72 8.39
C ARG A 142 -3.38 -1.27 8.68
#